data_AF-A0A9P7NCJ2-F1
#
_entry.id   AF-A0A9P7NCJ2-F1
#
_cell.length_a   1.000
_cell.length_b   1.000
_cell.length_c   1.000
_cell.angle_alpha   90.00
_cell.angle_beta   90.00
_cell.angle_gamma   90.00
#
_symmetry.space_group_name_H-M   'P 1'
#
loop_
_entity.id
_entity.type
_entity.pdbx_description
1 polymer ?
#
loop_
_entity_poly.entity_id
_entity_poly.type
_entity_poly.pdbx_seq_one_letter_code
_entity_poly.pdbx_strand_id
1 'polypeptide(L)'
;MVRPKRGVRFPHSNGQNSGSEGRRSSISDASEDGGASPTKVRARAQSQLAPVEEKPPSPEEEYQKKKANFITRTFWTMCMLALFFSALFIGHLYIIIIVTAIQIITFKEVIAIANVSSRARSLRSTKSLNWYWLATTMYFLYGESVIYYFKHIVLVDKVLLPLATHHRFISFILYVFGFVFFVASLQAGHYKFQFTNFAWTHMALYLIVVQAHFIMNNVFEGMIWFFLPAALVITNDIFAYICGITFGRTQLIKLSPKKTVEGFVGAWITTVILGAILVNLMSRSKYFICPVN
;
A
#
# COMPACT_ATOMS: atom_id res chain seq x y z
N MET A 1 -24.92 17.90 -40.40
CA MET A 1 -23.99 19.04 -40.17
C MET A 1 -22.92 18.60 -39.19
N VAL A 2 -21.63 18.90 -39.45
CA VAL A 2 -20.51 18.56 -38.55
C VAL A 2 -19.77 19.86 -38.21
N ARG A 3 -19.56 20.16 -36.92
CA ARG A 3 -18.75 21.31 -36.47
C ARG A 3 -17.32 20.86 -36.12
N PRO A 4 -16.29 21.64 -36.47
CA PRO A 4 -14.89 21.19 -36.37
C PRO A 4 -14.27 21.32 -34.96
N LYS A 5 -13.07 20.74 -34.83
CA LYS A 5 -12.26 20.58 -33.62
C LYS A 5 -11.87 21.92 -32.96
N ARG A 6 -11.80 21.94 -31.62
CA ARG A 6 -10.92 22.88 -30.87
C ARG A 6 -9.62 22.16 -30.50
N GLY A 7 -8.51 22.57 -31.09
CA GLY A 7 -7.16 22.19 -30.64
C GLY A 7 -6.59 23.23 -29.68
N VAL A 8 -5.91 22.79 -28.63
CA VAL A 8 -5.22 23.69 -27.68
C VAL A 8 -3.75 23.83 -28.11
N ARG A 9 -3.31 25.05 -28.41
CA ARG A 9 -1.88 25.38 -28.58
C ARG A 9 -1.30 25.83 -27.25
N PHE A 10 -0.15 25.31 -26.88
CA PHE A 10 0.71 25.87 -25.83
C PHE A 10 1.77 26.79 -26.48
N PRO A 11 2.04 28.00 -25.95
CA PRO A 11 3.12 28.85 -26.45
C PRO A 11 4.48 28.35 -25.98
N HIS A 12 5.43 28.18 -26.89
CA HIS A 12 6.86 28.18 -26.53
C HIS A 12 7.30 29.63 -26.32
N SER A 13 7.69 29.98 -25.09
CA SER A 13 8.32 31.27 -24.80
C SER A 13 9.78 31.24 -25.20
N ASN A 14 10.14 31.94 -26.28
CA ASN A 14 11.53 32.14 -26.69
C ASN A 14 11.89 33.60 -26.39
N GLY A 15 12.82 33.83 -25.46
CA GLY A 15 13.11 35.17 -24.93
C GLY A 15 14.59 35.38 -24.66
N GLN A 16 15.23 36.18 -25.52
CA GLN A 16 16.54 36.77 -25.24
C GLN A 16 16.36 38.05 -24.43
N ASN A 17 17.18 38.27 -23.39
CA ASN A 17 17.65 39.62 -23.07
C ASN A 17 18.96 39.59 -22.26
N SER A 18 19.58 40.76 -22.08
CA SER A 18 21.01 40.92 -21.78
C SER A 18 21.37 41.49 -20.39
N GLY A 19 22.57 41.14 -19.89
CA GLY A 19 23.28 41.81 -18.77
C GLY A 19 22.99 41.24 -17.37
N SER A 20 23.89 41.35 -16.38
CA SER A 20 25.30 41.80 -16.37
C SER A 20 26.01 41.38 -15.06
N GLU A 21 27.34 41.61 -14.97
CA GLU A 21 28.20 41.54 -13.76
C GLU A 21 28.57 40.16 -13.15
N GLY A 22 29.77 40.05 -12.53
CA GLY A 22 30.01 39.03 -11.48
C GLY A 22 31.33 38.23 -11.37
N ARG A 23 32.52 38.87 -11.26
CA ARG A 23 33.76 38.36 -10.59
C ARG A 23 34.21 36.87 -10.75
N ARG A 24 35.00 36.62 -11.81
CA ARG A 24 36.43 36.23 -11.80
C ARG A 24 37.11 35.62 -10.54
N SER A 25 37.67 34.41 -10.70
CA SER A 25 39.02 33.96 -10.22
C SER A 25 39.45 32.72 -11.06
N SER A 26 40.58 32.69 -11.78
CA SER A 26 41.98 32.45 -11.32
C SER A 26 42.17 31.01 -10.79
N ILE A 27 43.16 30.20 -11.18
CA ILE A 27 44.44 30.36 -11.93
C ILE A 27 44.75 29.00 -12.67
N SER A 28 45.74 28.70 -13.52
CA SER A 28 47.03 29.31 -14.00
C SER A 28 47.49 28.72 -15.36
N ASP A 29 48.41 29.41 -16.04
CA ASP A 29 49.71 28.98 -16.65
C ASP A 29 49.96 27.53 -17.11
N ALA A 30 50.74 27.23 -18.17
CA ALA A 30 51.33 28.03 -19.27
C ALA A 30 51.99 27.09 -20.35
N SER A 31 52.71 27.70 -21.32
CA SER A 31 53.61 27.13 -22.35
C SER A 31 53.03 26.92 -23.75
N GLU A 32 53.86 27.24 -24.76
CA GLU A 32 53.51 27.40 -26.18
C GLU A 32 54.22 26.36 -27.10
N ASP A 33 54.05 26.55 -28.41
CA ASP A 33 54.78 25.97 -29.56
C ASP A 33 54.60 24.50 -29.96
N GLY A 34 54.42 24.31 -31.29
CA GLY A 34 54.83 23.09 -31.99
C GLY A 34 53.82 22.46 -32.98
N GLY A 35 54.00 22.71 -34.28
CA GLY A 35 53.69 21.72 -35.33
C GLY A 35 52.36 21.87 -36.09
N ALA A 36 52.44 21.78 -37.42
CA ALA A 36 51.28 21.83 -38.32
C ALA A 36 50.68 20.44 -38.62
N SER A 37 49.38 20.42 -38.91
CA SER A 37 48.59 19.61 -39.88
C SER A 37 48.99 18.19 -40.34
N PRO A 38 48.04 17.35 -40.83
CA PRO A 38 46.57 17.42 -40.73
C PRO A 38 45.92 16.11 -40.23
N THR A 39 44.74 16.20 -39.61
CA THR A 39 44.00 15.02 -39.12
C THR A 39 43.28 14.28 -40.26
N LYS A 40 43.52 12.96 -40.42
CA LYS A 40 42.85 12.13 -41.42
C LYS A 40 41.35 11.95 -41.13
N VAL A 41 40.52 12.15 -42.15
CA VAL A 41 39.10 11.81 -42.11
C VAL A 41 38.93 10.29 -41.96
N ARG A 42 38.13 9.85 -40.98
CA ARG A 42 37.53 8.50 -40.96
C ARG A 42 36.09 8.59 -40.50
N ALA A 43 35.15 8.48 -41.44
CA ALA A 43 33.73 8.54 -41.15
C ALA A 43 33.31 7.40 -40.20
N ARG A 44 32.57 7.74 -39.13
CA ARG A 44 31.95 6.79 -38.23
C ARG A 44 30.48 6.67 -38.60
N ALA A 45 30.12 5.60 -39.31
CA ALA A 45 28.74 5.37 -39.75
C ALA A 45 27.79 5.32 -38.54
N GLN A 46 26.78 6.20 -38.54
CA GLN A 46 25.64 6.10 -37.64
C GLN A 46 24.63 5.12 -38.26
N SER A 47 24.52 3.92 -37.69
CA SER A 47 23.41 3.02 -37.99
C SER A 47 22.12 3.61 -37.44
N GLN A 48 21.38 4.33 -38.29
CA GLN A 48 20.03 4.78 -37.97
C GLN A 48 19.13 3.56 -37.77
N LEU A 49 18.70 3.34 -36.53
CA LEU A 49 17.64 2.38 -36.22
C LEU A 49 16.33 2.90 -36.83
N ALA A 50 15.66 2.07 -37.62
CA ALA A 50 14.37 2.42 -38.21
C ALA A 50 13.32 2.68 -37.12
N PRO A 51 12.37 3.62 -37.32
CA PRO A 51 11.25 3.77 -36.40
C PRO A 51 10.42 2.48 -36.37
N VAL A 52 10.15 1.96 -35.17
CA VAL A 52 9.17 0.89 -35.01
C VAL A 52 7.79 1.52 -35.16
N GLU A 53 7.18 1.34 -36.33
CA GLU A 53 5.80 1.77 -36.58
C GLU A 53 4.85 0.83 -35.83
N GLU A 54 4.45 1.25 -34.61
CA GLU A 54 3.58 0.49 -33.72
C GLU A 54 2.15 0.44 -34.30
N LYS A 55 1.93 -0.52 -35.20
CA LYS A 55 0.65 -0.76 -35.88
C LYS A 55 -0.49 -0.83 -34.84
N PRO A 56 -1.56 -0.04 -34.98
CA PRO A 56 -2.66 -0.04 -34.02
C PRO A 56 -3.28 -1.44 -33.95
N PRO A 57 -3.59 -1.94 -32.73
CA PRO A 57 -4.08 -3.31 -32.55
C PRO A 57 -5.40 -3.51 -33.29
N SER A 58 -5.58 -4.69 -33.88
CA SER A 58 -6.83 -5.02 -34.56
C SER A 58 -8.02 -5.01 -33.60
N PRO A 59 -9.25 -4.74 -34.08
CA PRO A 59 -10.45 -4.83 -33.24
C PRO A 59 -10.63 -6.20 -32.58
N GLU A 60 -10.18 -7.26 -33.25
CA GLU A 60 -10.17 -8.63 -32.73
C GLU A 60 -9.18 -8.79 -31.57
N GLU A 61 -7.94 -8.30 -31.70
CA GLU A 61 -6.99 -8.29 -30.58
C GLU A 61 -7.51 -7.47 -29.39
N GLU A 62 -8.13 -6.32 -29.63
CA GLU A 62 -8.67 -5.49 -28.55
C GLU A 62 -9.83 -6.22 -27.84
N TYR A 63 -10.69 -6.92 -28.59
CA TYR A 63 -11.73 -7.78 -28.04
C TYR A 63 -11.16 -8.95 -27.24
N GLN A 64 -10.15 -9.68 -27.77
CA GLN A 64 -9.52 -10.78 -27.03
C GLN A 64 -8.80 -10.27 -25.77
N LYS A 65 -8.13 -9.10 -25.82
CA LYS A 65 -7.54 -8.43 -24.65
C LYS A 65 -8.62 -8.05 -23.62
N LYS A 66 -9.77 -7.53 -24.04
CA LYS A 66 -10.93 -7.25 -23.16
C LYS A 66 -11.50 -8.53 -22.54
N LYS A 67 -11.70 -9.59 -23.33
CA LYS A 67 -12.20 -10.90 -22.89
C LYS A 67 -11.25 -11.57 -21.90
N ALA A 68 -9.94 -11.60 -22.18
CA ALA A 68 -8.92 -12.13 -21.28
C ALA A 68 -8.88 -11.37 -19.95
N ASN A 69 -8.89 -10.02 -19.99
CA ASN A 69 -8.97 -9.20 -18.78
C ASN A 69 -10.26 -9.44 -17.98
N PHE A 70 -11.40 -9.66 -18.64
CA PHE A 70 -12.66 -9.99 -17.97
C PHE A 70 -12.61 -11.37 -17.29
N ILE A 71 -12.12 -12.40 -17.99
CA ILE A 71 -11.95 -13.76 -17.46
C ILE A 71 -10.99 -13.76 -16.26
N THR A 72 -9.81 -13.17 -16.40
CA THR A 72 -8.81 -13.07 -15.32
C THR A 72 -9.37 -12.35 -14.10
N ARG A 73 -10.07 -11.22 -14.27
CA ARG A 73 -10.72 -10.52 -13.17
C ARG A 73 -11.77 -11.38 -12.48
N THR A 74 -12.69 -11.99 -13.26
CA THR A 74 -13.79 -12.80 -12.73
C THR A 74 -13.26 -14.03 -11.98
N PHE A 75 -12.25 -14.72 -12.52
CA PHE A 75 -11.60 -15.86 -11.87
C PHE A 75 -10.98 -15.46 -10.52
N TRP A 76 -10.18 -14.41 -10.48
CA TRP A 76 -9.55 -13.95 -9.23
C TRP A 76 -10.57 -13.41 -8.21
N THR A 77 -11.66 -12.76 -8.64
CA THR A 77 -12.73 -12.36 -7.71
C THR A 77 -13.47 -13.57 -7.13
N MET A 78 -13.76 -14.60 -7.93
CA MET A 78 -14.40 -15.83 -7.42
C MET A 78 -13.47 -16.59 -6.48
N CYS A 79 -12.16 -16.65 -6.79
CA CYS A 79 -11.15 -17.24 -5.92
C CYS A 79 -11.03 -16.52 -4.57
N MET A 80 -10.95 -15.18 -4.57
CA MET A 80 -10.92 -14.38 -3.33
C MET A 80 -12.21 -14.52 -2.51
N LEU A 81 -13.37 -14.55 -3.16
CA LEU A 81 -14.67 -14.74 -2.51
C LEU A 81 -14.78 -16.14 -1.86
N ALA A 82 -14.35 -17.18 -2.59
CA ALA A 82 -14.33 -18.55 -2.09
C ALA A 82 -13.36 -18.71 -0.90
N LEU A 83 -12.17 -18.10 -0.95
CA LEU A 83 -11.21 -18.10 0.15
C LEU A 83 -11.77 -17.42 1.41
N PHE A 84 -12.39 -16.25 1.25
CA PHE A 84 -12.99 -15.49 2.34
C PHE A 84 -14.11 -16.26 3.04
N PHE A 85 -15.08 -16.81 2.29
CA PHE A 85 -16.14 -17.62 2.88
C PHE A 85 -15.62 -18.95 3.46
N SER A 86 -14.66 -19.62 2.82
CA SER A 86 -14.08 -20.85 3.35
C SER A 86 -13.42 -20.62 4.71
N ALA A 87 -12.59 -19.58 4.85
CA ALA A 87 -11.97 -19.25 6.13
C ALA A 87 -13.00 -18.88 7.20
N LEU A 88 -14.09 -18.19 6.81
CA LEU A 88 -15.19 -17.88 7.72
C LEU A 88 -15.95 -19.12 8.21
N PHE A 89 -16.11 -20.16 7.38
CA PHE A 89 -16.78 -21.40 7.76
C PHE A 89 -15.88 -22.41 8.48
N ILE A 90 -14.55 -22.30 8.36
CA ILE A 90 -13.60 -23.13 9.12
C ILE A 90 -13.34 -22.50 10.52
N GLY A 91 -13.48 -21.18 10.65
CA GLY A 91 -13.70 -20.49 11.93
C GLY A 91 -12.58 -19.55 12.37
N HIS A 92 -12.73 -19.06 13.61
CA HIS A 92 -11.99 -17.95 14.21
C HIS A 92 -10.47 -17.93 13.93
N LEU A 93 -9.77 -19.06 14.13
CA LEU A 93 -8.32 -19.18 13.89
C LEU A 93 -7.92 -18.87 12.44
N TYR A 94 -8.73 -19.25 11.46
CA TYR A 94 -8.41 -19.03 10.04
C TYR A 94 -8.61 -17.57 9.64
N ILE A 95 -9.62 -16.90 10.22
CA ILE A 95 -9.79 -15.44 10.11
C ILE A 95 -8.60 -14.71 10.75
N ILE A 96 -8.19 -15.11 11.95
CA ILE A 96 -7.01 -14.58 12.66
C ILE A 96 -5.73 -14.66 11.81
N ILE A 97 -5.46 -15.83 11.22
CA ILE A 97 -4.30 -16.04 10.33
C ILE A 97 -4.39 -15.15 9.09
N ILE A 98 -5.56 -15.04 8.46
CA ILE A 98 -5.75 -14.21 7.24
C ILE A 98 -5.62 -12.72 7.53
N VAL A 99 -6.23 -12.21 8.62
CA VAL A 99 -6.06 -10.81 9.05
C VAL A 99 -4.59 -10.50 9.32
N THR A 100 -3.87 -11.41 9.99
CA THR A 100 -2.44 -11.28 10.26
C THR A 100 -1.61 -11.28 8.97
N ALA A 101 -1.91 -12.17 8.02
CA ALA A 101 -1.22 -12.21 6.72
C ALA A 101 -1.47 -10.95 5.88
N ILE A 102 -2.72 -10.48 5.80
CA ILE A 102 -3.09 -9.23 5.11
C ILE A 102 -2.38 -8.04 5.74
N GLN A 103 -2.33 -7.95 7.07
CA GLN A 103 -1.63 -6.89 7.81
C GLN A 103 -0.14 -6.85 7.45
N ILE A 104 0.54 -8.00 7.42
CA ILE A 104 1.96 -8.11 7.06
C ILE A 104 2.19 -7.69 5.59
N ILE A 105 1.33 -8.12 4.66
CA ILE A 105 1.42 -7.75 3.24
C ILE A 105 1.19 -6.24 3.06
N THR A 106 0.17 -5.68 3.71
CA THR A 106 -0.16 -4.24 3.65
C THR A 106 0.98 -3.40 4.21
N PHE A 107 1.58 -3.80 5.34
CA PHE A 107 2.76 -3.15 5.90
C PHE A 107 3.94 -3.19 4.92
N LYS A 108 4.21 -4.36 4.30
CA LYS A 108 5.27 -4.50 3.29
C LYS A 108 5.09 -3.53 2.12
N GLU A 109 3.87 -3.37 1.59
CA GLU A 109 3.60 -2.44 0.49
C GLU A 109 3.70 -0.96 0.92
N VAL A 110 3.14 -0.58 2.07
CA VAL A 110 3.23 0.80 2.59
C VAL A 110 4.68 1.19 2.86
N ILE A 111 5.48 0.30 3.45
CA ILE A 111 6.91 0.50 3.67
C ILE A 111 7.67 0.50 2.33
N ALA A 112 7.29 -0.31 1.34
CA ALA A 112 7.89 -0.27 0.01
C ALA A 112 7.68 1.10 -0.66
N ILE A 113 6.45 1.65 -0.59
CA ILE A 113 6.10 2.98 -1.10
C ILE A 113 6.94 4.07 -0.42
N ALA A 114 7.01 4.09 0.91
CA ALA A 114 7.84 5.04 1.65
C ALA A 114 9.34 4.95 1.27
N ASN A 115 9.83 3.74 0.98
CA ASN A 115 11.21 3.51 0.55
C ASN A 115 11.44 3.68 -0.98
N VAL A 116 10.42 4.01 -1.80
CA VAL A 116 10.68 4.45 -3.20
C VAL A 116 11.54 5.72 -3.20
N SER A 117 11.25 6.66 -2.29
CA SER A 117 12.08 7.86 -2.08
C SER A 117 13.48 7.56 -1.55
N SER A 118 13.77 6.34 -1.09
CA SER A 118 15.10 5.94 -0.61
C SER A 118 15.95 5.22 -1.66
N ARG A 119 15.43 4.95 -2.87
CA ARG A 119 16.11 4.09 -3.85
C ARG A 119 17.47 4.64 -4.32
N ALA A 120 17.69 5.95 -4.16
CA ALA A 120 18.97 6.62 -4.41
C ALA A 120 20.07 6.40 -3.33
N ARG A 121 19.75 5.80 -2.17
CA ARG A 121 20.72 5.52 -1.09
C ARG A 121 20.32 4.25 -0.32
N SER A 122 20.75 3.09 -0.79
CA SER A 122 20.30 1.77 -0.31
C SER A 122 20.91 1.32 1.02
N LEU A 123 20.49 1.93 2.14
CA LEU A 123 20.89 1.51 3.49
C LEU A 123 20.22 0.18 3.89
N ARG A 124 21.02 -0.90 3.97
CA ARG A 124 20.55 -2.26 4.29
C ARG A 124 19.95 -2.36 5.69
N SER A 125 20.51 -1.62 6.67
CA SER A 125 20.07 -1.65 8.07
C SER A 125 18.60 -1.23 8.22
N THR A 126 18.17 -0.14 7.57
CA THR A 126 16.82 0.42 7.71
C THR A 126 15.73 -0.55 7.27
N LYS A 127 16.01 -1.44 6.30
CA LYS A 127 15.08 -2.51 5.92
C LYS A 127 14.91 -3.55 7.04
N SER A 128 16.00 -3.95 7.69
CA SER A 128 15.96 -4.89 8.81
C SER A 128 15.23 -4.28 10.02
N LEU A 129 15.45 -3.00 10.27
CA LEU A 129 14.83 -2.25 11.35
C LEU A 129 13.31 -2.14 11.18
N ASN A 130 12.80 -1.95 9.96
CA ASN A 130 11.35 -1.88 9.73
C ASN A 130 10.65 -3.24 9.99
N TRP A 131 11.31 -4.37 9.71
CA TRP A 131 10.82 -5.69 10.12
C TRP A 131 10.92 -5.94 11.63
N TYR A 132 11.97 -5.43 12.29
CA TYR A 132 12.08 -5.47 13.75
C TYR A 132 10.93 -4.73 14.43
N TRP A 133 10.62 -3.50 14.00
CA TRP A 133 9.52 -2.73 14.54
C TRP A 133 8.16 -3.40 14.33
N LEU A 134 7.93 -4.03 13.17
CA LEU A 134 6.73 -4.86 12.96
C LEU A 134 6.66 -6.03 13.96
N ALA A 135 7.73 -6.81 14.12
CA ALA A 135 7.76 -7.94 15.03
C ALA A 135 7.51 -7.51 16.49
N THR A 136 8.17 -6.46 16.96
CA THR A 136 7.99 -5.90 18.31
C THR A 136 6.58 -5.35 18.53
N THR A 137 5.98 -4.68 17.53
CA THR A 137 4.62 -4.13 17.64
C THR A 137 3.56 -5.24 17.61
N MET A 138 3.73 -6.23 16.73
CA MET A 138 2.88 -7.42 16.71
C MET A 138 2.98 -8.22 18.01
N TYR A 139 4.18 -8.38 18.57
CA TYR A 139 4.36 -9.02 19.86
C TYR A 139 3.68 -8.24 21.00
N PHE A 140 3.83 -6.91 21.03
CA PHE A 140 3.17 -6.07 22.03
C PHE A 140 1.64 -6.15 21.96
N LEU A 141 1.04 -6.06 20.77
CA LEU A 141 -0.42 -6.04 20.62
C LEU A 141 -1.07 -7.44 20.61
N TYR A 142 -0.41 -8.46 20.05
CA TYR A 142 -0.99 -9.80 19.93
C TYR A 142 -0.51 -10.79 20.98
N GLY A 143 0.56 -10.48 21.72
CA GLY A 143 1.15 -11.37 22.72
C GLY A 143 0.12 -11.84 23.75
N GLU A 144 -0.46 -10.91 24.53
CA GLU A 144 -1.45 -11.26 25.55
C GLU A 144 -2.67 -12.02 24.97
N SER A 145 -3.27 -11.53 23.87
CA SER A 145 -4.45 -12.15 23.26
C SER A 145 -4.18 -13.56 22.70
N VAL A 146 -3.09 -13.75 21.94
CA VAL A 146 -2.77 -15.06 21.36
C VAL A 146 -2.40 -16.05 22.46
N ILE A 147 -1.64 -15.63 23.47
CA ILE A 147 -1.29 -16.48 24.62
C ILE A 147 -2.54 -16.87 25.42
N TYR A 148 -3.51 -15.97 25.60
CA TYR A 148 -4.75 -16.25 26.32
C TYR A 148 -5.59 -17.31 25.59
N TYR A 149 -5.94 -17.07 24.33
CA TYR A 149 -6.85 -17.96 23.58
C TYR A 149 -6.20 -19.27 23.09
N PHE A 150 -4.90 -19.27 22.80
CA PHE A 150 -4.21 -20.46 22.27
C PHE A 150 -3.47 -21.30 23.32
N LYS A 151 -3.64 -20.99 24.62
CA LYS A 151 -3.08 -21.76 25.75
C LYS A 151 -3.36 -23.28 25.67
N HIS A 152 -4.50 -23.67 25.10
CA HIS A 152 -4.91 -25.07 24.96
C HIS A 152 -4.43 -25.74 23.66
N ILE A 153 -3.93 -24.98 22.68
CA ILE A 153 -3.43 -25.51 21.40
C ILE A 153 -1.92 -25.78 21.55
N VAL A 154 -1.69 -26.93 22.19
CA VAL A 154 -0.43 -27.66 22.45
C VAL A 154 0.76 -27.25 21.56
N LEU A 155 1.78 -26.60 22.16
CA LEU A 155 3.19 -26.94 21.93
C LEU A 155 4.25 -26.28 22.86
N VAL A 156 3.92 -25.35 23.77
CA VAL A 156 4.95 -24.36 24.22
C VAL A 156 5.03 -23.99 25.72
N ASP A 157 4.74 -24.92 26.63
CA ASP A 157 4.72 -24.69 28.10
C ASP A 157 6.05 -24.27 28.76
N LYS A 158 7.18 -24.29 28.03
CA LYS A 158 8.51 -23.92 28.56
C LYS A 158 9.17 -22.70 27.91
N VAL A 159 8.82 -22.35 26.67
CA VAL A 159 9.51 -21.28 25.92
C VAL A 159 8.63 -20.05 25.72
N LEU A 160 7.33 -20.22 25.46
CA LEU A 160 6.38 -19.10 25.41
C LEU A 160 5.85 -18.74 26.81
N LEU A 161 5.93 -19.63 27.80
CA LEU A 161 5.42 -19.33 29.14
C LEU A 161 6.16 -18.15 29.82
N PRO A 162 7.50 -18.06 29.81
CA PRO A 162 8.22 -16.88 30.34
C PRO A 162 8.01 -15.63 29.47
N LEU A 163 7.82 -15.82 28.16
CA LEU A 163 7.51 -14.78 27.20
C LEU A 163 6.14 -14.15 27.53
N ALA A 164 5.16 -14.99 27.89
CA ALA A 164 3.84 -14.62 28.35
C ALA A 164 3.83 -13.90 29.70
N THR A 165 4.40 -14.50 30.75
CA THR A 165 4.30 -13.97 32.12
C THR A 165 4.95 -12.60 32.29
N HIS A 166 5.97 -12.30 31.48
CA HIS A 166 6.68 -11.02 31.51
C HIS A 166 6.44 -10.19 30.24
N HIS A 167 5.35 -10.46 29.50
CA HIS A 167 5.03 -9.85 28.21
C HIS A 167 5.35 -8.36 28.13
N ARG A 168 4.75 -7.54 29.01
CA ARG A 168 4.88 -6.07 29.01
C ARG A 168 6.31 -5.59 29.25
N PHE A 169 7.04 -6.26 30.14
CA PHE A 169 8.45 -5.98 30.40
C PHE A 169 9.31 -6.32 29.17
N ILE A 170 9.07 -7.48 28.56
CA ILE A 170 9.77 -7.91 27.35
C ILE A 170 9.45 -6.98 26.17
N SER A 171 8.20 -6.53 25.99
CA SER A 171 7.83 -5.55 24.97
C SER A 171 8.53 -4.20 25.18
N PHE A 172 8.62 -3.72 26.42
CA PHE A 172 9.37 -2.49 26.76
C PHE A 172 10.85 -2.65 26.42
N ILE A 173 11.48 -3.75 26.84
CA ILE A 173 12.90 -4.03 26.57
C ILE A 173 13.17 -4.17 25.06
N LEU A 174 12.29 -4.82 24.29
CA LEU A 174 12.37 -4.87 22.82
C LEU A 174 12.25 -3.48 22.18
N TYR A 175 11.33 -2.63 22.66
CA TYR A 175 11.22 -1.26 22.16
C TYR A 175 12.50 -0.44 22.43
N VAL A 176 13.07 -0.55 23.64
CA VAL A 176 14.35 0.09 24.00
C VAL A 176 15.49 -0.42 23.12
N PHE A 177 15.63 -1.73 22.92
CA PHE A 177 16.66 -2.28 22.02
C PHE A 177 16.50 -1.82 20.57
N GLY A 178 15.27 -1.77 20.04
CA GLY A 178 14.99 -1.22 18.72
C GLY A 178 15.39 0.25 18.59
N PHE A 179 15.16 1.04 19.64
CA PHE A 179 15.51 2.46 19.66
C PHE A 179 17.03 2.67 19.74
N VAL A 180 17.73 1.92 20.60
CA VAL A 180 19.20 1.94 20.68
C VAL A 180 19.83 1.49 19.36
N PHE A 181 19.29 0.45 18.72
CA PHE A 181 19.75 0.01 17.39
C PHE A 181 19.48 1.06 16.31
N PHE A 182 18.32 1.74 16.34
CA PHE A 182 18.05 2.87 15.45
C PHE A 182 19.09 3.98 15.60
N VAL A 183 19.37 4.42 16.84
CA VAL A 183 20.37 5.45 17.14
C VAL A 183 21.77 5.02 16.68
N ALA A 184 22.16 3.76 16.94
CA ALA A 184 23.43 3.20 16.47
C ALA A 184 23.52 3.05 14.94
N SER A 185 22.39 3.04 14.22
CA SER A 185 22.33 2.98 12.76
C SER A 185 22.38 4.34 12.05
N LEU A 186 22.34 5.44 12.82
CA LEU A 186 22.38 6.81 12.28
C LEU A 186 23.71 7.09 11.58
N GLN A 187 23.63 7.67 10.37
CA GLN A 187 24.78 8.02 9.54
C GLN A 187 24.78 9.51 9.22
N ALA A 188 25.95 10.14 9.40
CA ALA A 188 26.17 11.55 9.07
C ALA A 188 25.80 11.85 7.62
N GLY A 189 25.16 13.00 7.40
CA GLY A 189 24.62 13.40 6.09
C GLY A 189 23.26 12.77 5.72
N HIS A 190 22.78 11.75 6.44
CA HIS A 190 21.51 11.06 6.13
C HIS A 190 20.43 11.18 7.22
N TYR A 191 20.68 11.90 8.33
CA TYR A 191 19.76 11.98 9.47
C TYR A 191 18.31 12.31 9.09
N LYS A 192 18.07 13.37 8.28
CA LYS A 192 16.71 13.75 7.85
C LYS A 192 15.97 12.59 7.17
N PHE A 193 16.67 11.82 6.33
CA PHE A 193 16.09 10.64 5.70
C PHE A 193 15.80 9.52 6.71
N GLN A 194 16.75 9.22 7.60
CA GLN A 194 16.58 8.15 8.60
C GLN A 194 15.43 8.43 9.58
N PHE A 195 15.35 9.65 10.11
CA PHE A 195 14.22 10.08 10.96
C PHE A 195 12.89 10.10 10.18
N THR A 196 12.90 10.47 8.90
CA THR A 196 11.69 10.39 8.05
C THR A 196 11.22 8.93 7.89
N ASN A 197 12.12 7.98 7.62
CA ASN A 197 11.78 6.57 7.48
C ASN A 197 11.31 5.95 8.82
N PHE A 198 11.95 6.33 9.93
CA PHE A 198 11.54 5.95 11.29
C PHE A 198 10.11 6.44 11.59
N ALA A 199 9.78 7.69 11.29
CA ALA A 199 8.45 8.26 11.46
C ALA A 199 7.40 7.59 10.55
N TRP A 200 7.71 7.37 9.27
CA TRP A 200 6.83 6.62 8.35
C TRP A 200 6.57 5.20 8.84
N THR A 201 7.58 4.53 9.39
CA THR A 201 7.44 3.17 9.94
C THR A 201 6.52 3.15 11.16
N HIS A 202 6.71 4.06 12.12
CA HIS A 202 5.83 4.15 13.29
C HIS A 202 4.41 4.57 12.93
N MET A 203 4.22 5.48 11.98
CA MET A 203 2.89 5.87 11.47
C MET A 203 2.20 4.70 10.74
N ALA A 204 2.94 3.91 9.94
CA ALA A 204 2.41 2.72 9.30
C ALA A 204 2.02 1.64 10.33
N LEU A 205 2.83 1.43 11.37
CA LEU A 205 2.53 0.48 12.44
C LEU A 205 1.29 0.90 13.24
N TYR A 206 1.17 2.18 13.57
CA TYR A 206 -0.01 2.74 14.22
C TYR A 206 -1.27 2.53 13.37
N LEU A 207 -1.26 2.95 12.10
CA LEU A 207 -2.45 2.89 11.24
C LEU A 207 -2.85 1.46 10.81
N ILE A 208 -1.89 0.54 10.73
CA ILE A 208 -2.13 -0.83 10.22
C ILE A 208 -2.29 -1.84 11.37
N VAL A 209 -1.37 -1.87 12.33
CA VAL A 209 -1.32 -2.95 13.35
C VAL A 209 -2.28 -2.68 14.51
N VAL A 210 -2.44 -1.42 14.95
CA VAL A 210 -3.40 -1.09 16.04
C VAL A 210 -4.84 -1.30 15.57
N GLN A 211 -5.16 -0.92 14.32
CA GLN A 211 -6.48 -1.18 13.74
C GLN A 211 -6.74 -2.68 13.56
N ALA A 212 -5.74 -3.45 13.10
CA ALA A 212 -5.84 -4.90 13.01
C ALA A 212 -6.00 -5.57 14.40
N HIS A 213 -5.42 -5.01 15.46
CA HIS A 213 -5.62 -5.48 16.83
C HIS A 213 -7.08 -5.31 17.30
N PHE A 214 -7.72 -4.16 17.03
CA PHE A 214 -9.15 -4.02 17.33
C PHE A 214 -10.02 -4.97 16.51
N ILE A 215 -9.69 -5.20 15.23
CA ILE A 215 -10.38 -6.19 14.39
C ILE A 215 -10.24 -7.61 14.96
N MET A 216 -9.05 -7.97 15.46
CA MET A 216 -8.78 -9.26 16.08
C MET A 216 -9.55 -9.46 17.40
N ASN A 217 -9.61 -8.43 18.25
CA ASN A 217 -10.43 -8.47 19.47
C ASN A 217 -11.92 -8.67 19.13
N ASN A 218 -12.42 -7.99 18.10
CA ASN A 218 -13.79 -8.21 17.59
C ASN A 218 -14.02 -9.65 17.10
N VAL A 219 -13.04 -10.31 16.46
CA VAL A 219 -13.14 -11.73 16.07
C VAL A 219 -13.29 -12.63 17.30
N PHE A 220 -12.49 -12.40 18.35
CA PHE A 220 -12.55 -13.17 19.59
C PHE A 220 -13.92 -13.06 20.30
N GLU A 221 -14.54 -11.87 20.31
CA GLU A 221 -15.89 -11.63 20.85
C GLU A 221 -17.01 -12.22 19.98
N GLY A 222 -16.78 -12.43 18.67
CA GLY A 222 -17.71 -13.13 17.78
C GLY A 222 -17.58 -12.74 16.31
N MET A 223 -17.70 -13.73 15.40
CA MET A 223 -17.54 -13.51 13.95
C MET A 223 -18.49 -12.46 13.36
N ILE A 224 -19.64 -12.18 14.00
CA ILE A 224 -20.53 -11.08 13.61
C ILE A 224 -19.82 -9.72 13.61
N TRP A 225 -18.98 -9.42 14.61
CA TRP A 225 -18.29 -8.14 14.75
C TRP A 225 -17.15 -7.95 13.73
N PHE A 226 -16.70 -9.02 13.10
CA PHE A 226 -15.78 -8.99 11.95
C PHE A 226 -16.53 -8.92 10.61
N PHE A 227 -17.46 -9.86 10.38
CA PHE A 227 -18.10 -10.01 9.08
C PHE A 227 -19.10 -8.88 8.77
N LEU A 228 -19.84 -8.37 9.77
CA LEU A 228 -20.83 -7.31 9.54
C LEU A 228 -20.16 -6.02 9.03
N PRO A 229 -19.12 -5.44 9.67
CA PRO A 229 -18.39 -4.31 9.10
C PRO A 229 -17.79 -4.59 7.72
N ALA A 230 -17.18 -5.77 7.51
CA ALA A 230 -16.60 -6.14 6.22
C ALA A 230 -17.66 -6.20 5.09
N ALA A 231 -18.79 -6.85 5.35
CA ALA A 231 -19.91 -6.94 4.41
C ALA A 231 -20.54 -5.56 4.13
N LEU A 232 -20.64 -4.69 5.14
CA LEU A 232 -21.13 -3.31 4.98
C LEU A 232 -20.21 -2.46 4.09
N VAL A 233 -18.87 -2.58 4.26
CA VAL A 233 -17.90 -1.86 3.39
C VAL A 233 -17.97 -2.36 1.95
N ILE A 234 -17.98 -3.68 1.73
CA ILE A 234 -18.12 -4.28 0.38
C ILE A 234 -19.44 -3.83 -0.27
N THR A 235 -20.53 -3.86 0.48
CA THR A 235 -21.86 -3.39 0.05
C THR A 235 -21.83 -1.90 -0.31
N ASN A 236 -21.18 -1.07 0.51
CA ASN A 236 -21.10 0.37 0.28
C ASN A 236 -20.36 0.72 -1.02
N ASP A 237 -19.19 0.12 -1.28
CA ASP A 237 -18.46 0.35 -2.54
C ASP A 237 -19.25 -0.15 -3.77
N ILE A 238 -19.96 -1.29 -3.67
CA ILE A 238 -20.83 -1.80 -4.74
C ILE A 238 -21.98 -0.84 -5.05
N PHE A 239 -22.73 -0.39 -4.05
CA PHE A 239 -23.84 0.54 -4.27
C PHE A 239 -23.37 1.95 -4.64
N ALA A 240 -22.21 2.40 -4.14
CA ALA A 240 -21.59 3.66 -4.57
C ALA A 240 -21.22 3.64 -6.06
N TYR A 241 -20.77 2.50 -6.57
CA TYR A 241 -20.51 2.29 -7.99
C TYR A 241 -21.81 2.24 -8.81
N ILE A 242 -22.81 1.46 -8.39
CA ILE A 242 -24.10 1.32 -9.10
C ILE A 242 -24.85 2.66 -9.15
N CYS A 243 -25.16 3.27 -8.00
CA CYS A 243 -25.84 4.56 -7.92
C CYS A 243 -25.00 5.69 -8.55
N GLY A 244 -23.67 5.58 -8.47
CA GLY A 244 -22.74 6.52 -9.09
C GLY A 244 -22.75 6.49 -10.62
N ILE A 245 -23.10 5.36 -11.25
CA ILE A 245 -23.29 5.26 -12.70
C ILE A 245 -24.71 5.67 -13.12
N THR A 246 -25.74 5.28 -12.37
CA THR A 246 -27.14 5.54 -12.78
C THR A 246 -27.59 6.99 -12.50
N PHE A 247 -27.07 7.62 -11.44
CA PHE A 247 -27.51 8.96 -11.00
C PHE A 247 -26.37 9.96 -10.81
N GLY A 248 -25.10 9.54 -10.94
CA GLY A 248 -23.94 10.40 -10.70
C GLY A 248 -23.88 11.62 -11.63
N ARG A 249 -23.84 12.82 -11.05
CA ARG A 249 -23.69 14.10 -11.77
C ARG A 249 -22.70 15.04 -11.09
N THR A 250 -22.63 15.04 -9.76
CA THR A 250 -21.73 15.90 -8.98
C THR A 250 -20.55 15.11 -8.41
N GLN A 251 -19.33 15.64 -8.54
CA GLN A 251 -18.12 14.99 -8.03
C GLN A 251 -17.95 15.19 -6.53
N LEU A 252 -17.58 14.14 -5.81
CA LEU A 252 -17.41 14.15 -4.35
C LEU A 252 -16.08 14.80 -3.91
N ILE A 253 -14.96 14.44 -4.55
CA ILE A 253 -13.62 14.96 -4.23
C ILE A 253 -12.72 15.08 -5.48
N LYS A 254 -11.95 16.17 -5.58
CA LYS A 254 -11.02 16.42 -6.69
C LYS A 254 -9.93 15.35 -6.85
N LEU A 255 -9.53 14.69 -5.75
CA LEU A 255 -8.53 13.62 -5.75
C LEU A 255 -9.06 12.29 -6.32
N SER A 256 -10.38 12.10 -6.38
CA SER A 256 -11.00 10.89 -6.93
C SER A 256 -12.14 11.26 -7.90
N PRO A 257 -11.81 11.70 -9.13
CA PRO A 257 -12.78 12.30 -10.07
C PRO A 257 -13.87 11.35 -10.60
N LYS A 258 -13.88 10.09 -10.14
CA LYS A 258 -14.90 9.07 -10.42
C LYS A 258 -15.89 8.83 -9.27
N LYS A 259 -15.66 9.36 -8.06
CA LYS A 259 -16.62 9.28 -6.95
C LYS A 259 -17.61 10.44 -7.02
N THR A 260 -18.90 10.14 -6.95
CA THR A 260 -20.00 11.11 -7.06
C THR A 260 -20.79 11.23 -5.76
N VAL A 261 -21.44 12.37 -5.54
CA VAL A 261 -22.24 12.62 -4.33
C VAL A 261 -23.52 11.78 -4.34
N GLU A 262 -24.15 11.64 -5.52
CA GLU A 262 -25.36 10.83 -5.68
C GLU A 262 -25.07 9.34 -5.45
N GLY A 263 -23.88 8.88 -5.87
CA GLY A 263 -23.38 7.54 -5.55
C GLY A 263 -23.17 7.33 -4.05
N PHE A 264 -22.54 8.30 -3.36
CA PHE A 264 -22.32 8.24 -1.91
C PHE A 264 -23.64 8.20 -1.11
N VAL A 265 -24.62 9.04 -1.45
CA VAL A 265 -25.93 9.06 -0.76
C VAL A 265 -26.73 7.78 -1.02
N GLY A 266 -26.76 7.30 -2.27
CA GLY A 266 -27.42 6.02 -2.61
C GLY A 266 -26.77 4.83 -1.90
N ALA A 267 -25.44 4.82 -1.81
CA ALA A 267 -24.71 3.83 -1.03
C ALA A 267 -25.05 3.87 0.45
N TRP A 268 -25.03 5.05 1.08
CA TRP A 268 -25.32 5.21 2.50
C TRP A 268 -26.71 4.67 2.88
N ILE A 269 -27.77 5.08 2.16
CA ILE A 269 -29.13 4.61 2.39
C ILE A 269 -29.21 3.08 2.24
N THR A 270 -28.62 2.53 1.18
CA THR A 270 -28.68 1.10 0.91
C THR A 270 -27.88 0.27 1.91
N THR A 271 -26.72 0.77 2.36
CA THR A 271 -25.89 0.15 3.42
C THR A 271 -26.63 0.12 4.76
N VAL A 272 -27.40 1.15 5.12
CA VAL A 272 -28.22 1.16 6.35
C VAL A 272 -29.32 0.09 6.28
N ILE A 273 -30.06 0.02 5.17
CA ILE A 273 -31.15 -0.95 4.97
C ILE A 273 -30.60 -2.39 4.98
N LEU A 274 -29.54 -2.66 4.21
CA LEU A 274 -28.92 -3.99 4.17
C LEU A 274 -28.25 -4.36 5.50
N GLY A 275 -27.74 -3.39 6.27
CA GLY A 275 -27.22 -3.63 7.61
C GLY A 275 -28.30 -4.13 8.58
N ALA A 276 -29.48 -3.49 8.60
CA ALA A 276 -30.60 -3.96 9.41
C ALA A 276 -31.05 -5.38 9.02
N ILE A 277 -31.13 -5.69 7.72
CA ILE A 277 -31.47 -7.02 7.21
C ILE A 277 -30.39 -8.05 7.61
N LEU A 278 -29.11 -7.72 7.42
CA LEU A 278 -28.00 -8.62 7.67
C LEU A 278 -27.84 -8.93 9.18
N VAL A 279 -28.00 -7.92 10.05
CA VAL A 279 -28.06 -8.13 11.51
C VAL A 279 -29.20 -9.09 11.88
N ASN A 280 -30.41 -8.90 11.31
CA ASN A 280 -31.56 -9.76 11.61
C ASN A 280 -31.42 -11.20 11.07
N LEU A 281 -30.59 -11.42 10.05
CA LEU A 281 -30.25 -12.74 9.54
C LEU A 281 -29.17 -13.42 10.39
N MET A 282 -28.07 -12.70 10.69
CA MET A 282 -26.93 -13.23 11.43
C MET A 282 -27.26 -13.53 12.89
N SER A 283 -28.09 -12.71 13.55
CA SER A 283 -28.51 -12.91 14.95
C SER A 283 -29.35 -14.17 15.19
N ARG A 284 -29.75 -14.88 14.14
CA ARG A 284 -30.43 -16.19 14.22
C ARG A 284 -29.45 -17.37 14.28
N SER A 285 -28.18 -17.16 13.96
CA SER A 285 -27.18 -18.24 13.85
C SER A 285 -26.14 -18.15 14.96
N LYS A 286 -26.17 -19.12 15.88
CA LYS A 286 -25.24 -19.20 17.02
C LYS A 286 -23.78 -19.13 16.60
N TYR A 287 -23.42 -19.70 15.45
CA TYR A 287 -22.07 -19.70 14.89
C TYR A 287 -21.45 -18.30 14.79
N PHE A 288 -22.23 -17.28 14.42
CA PHE A 288 -21.72 -15.91 14.27
C PHE A 288 -21.67 -15.13 15.59
N ILE A 289 -22.38 -15.58 16.62
CA ILE A 289 -22.62 -14.87 17.87
C ILE A 289 -21.73 -15.42 19.00
N CYS A 290 -21.37 -16.70 18.95
CA CYS A 290 -20.50 -17.31 19.94
C CYS A 290 -19.06 -16.73 19.85
N PRO A 291 -18.47 -16.30 20.98
CA PRO A 291 -17.07 -15.92 21.06
C PRO A 291 -16.14 -17.15 20.90
N VAL A 292 -14.83 -16.94 20.96
CA VAL A 292 -13.84 -18.02 21.02
C VAL A 292 -13.83 -18.64 22.42
N ASN A 293 -14.68 -19.66 22.63
CA ASN A 293 -14.63 -20.65 23.73
C ASN A 293 -15.24 -21.97 23.25
#